data_AF-A0A0B0HCY2-F1
#
_entry.id   AF-A0A0B0HCY2-F1
#
_cell.length_a   1.000
_cell.length_b   1.000
_cell.length_c   1.000
_cell.angle_alpha   90.00
_cell.angle_beta   90.00
_cell.angle_gamma   90.00
#
_symmetry.space_group_name_H-M   'P 1'
#
loop_
_entity.id
_entity.type
_entity.pdbx_description
1 polymer ?
#
loop_
_entity_poly.entity_id
_entity_poly.type
_entity_poly.pdbx_seq_one_letter_code
_entity_poly.pdbx_strand_id
1 'polypeptide(L)'
;MWVACKNLDSDDDAEIECEVACTACERCATDSPEGLITIKDNLAVIDYRKNALASRVGIERCPTGAIVWINQKDEIEKGAKAKSIIRKQALPLRRA
;
A
#
# COMPACT_ATOMS: atom_id res chain seq x y z
N MET A 1 3.26 3.47 -8.99
CA MET A 1 2.51 2.83 -7.89
C MET A 1 3.07 1.44 -7.66
N TRP A 2 3.18 0.97 -6.43
CA TRP A 2 3.53 -0.42 -6.12
C TRP A 2 2.89 -0.85 -4.80
N VAL A 3 2.86 -2.15 -4.55
CA VAL A 3 2.44 -2.75 -3.27
C VAL A 3 3.70 -3.05 -2.46
N ALA A 4 3.80 -2.42 -1.29
CA ALA A 4 4.91 -2.57 -0.35
C ALA A 4 4.84 -3.87 0.45
N CYS A 5 3.67 -4.51 0.51
CA CYS A 5 3.50 -5.83 1.13
C CYS A 5 3.90 -6.96 0.16
N LYS A 6 4.58 -7.97 0.68
CA LYS A 6 4.82 -9.26 0.02
C LYS A 6 4.54 -10.46 0.95
N ASN A 7 3.84 -10.23 2.06
CA ASN A 7 3.47 -11.31 2.96
C ASN A 7 2.36 -12.17 2.34
N LEU A 8 2.52 -13.50 2.38
CA LEU A 8 1.56 -14.49 1.88
C LEU A 8 0.81 -15.22 3.01
N ASP A 9 1.07 -14.84 4.26
CA ASP A 9 0.36 -15.34 5.44
C ASP A 9 -1.13 -14.91 5.39
N SER A 10 -1.92 -15.44 6.33
CA SER A 10 -3.31 -15.00 6.51
C SER A 10 -3.37 -13.53 6.94
N ASP A 11 -4.48 -12.85 6.63
CA ASP A 11 -4.63 -11.40 6.88
C ASP A 11 -4.35 -11.02 8.34
N ASP A 12 -4.83 -11.82 9.30
CA ASP A 12 -4.68 -11.56 10.74
C ASP A 12 -3.22 -11.70 11.19
N ASP A 13 -2.53 -12.76 10.74
CA ASP A 13 -1.12 -12.97 11.07
C ASP A 13 -0.22 -11.91 10.41
N ALA A 14 -0.56 -11.50 9.18
CA ALA A 14 0.19 -10.50 8.45
C ALA A 14 0.11 -9.11 9.08
N GLU A 15 -1.06 -8.69 9.60
CA GLU A 15 -1.20 -7.39 10.27
C GLU A 15 -0.44 -7.31 11.60
N ILE A 16 -0.23 -8.44 12.28
CA ILE A 16 0.56 -8.51 13.52
C ILE A 16 2.03 -8.25 13.22
N GLU A 17 2.57 -8.90 12.18
CA GLU A 17 4.00 -8.88 11.86
C GLU A 17 4.41 -7.72 10.95
N CYS A 18 3.48 -7.14 10.18
CA CYS A 18 3.79 -6.16 9.14
C CYS A 18 2.92 -4.90 9.23
N GLU A 19 3.54 -3.75 9.50
CA GLU A 19 2.86 -2.44 9.55
C GLU A 19 2.18 -2.06 8.21
N VAL A 20 2.65 -2.62 7.10
CA VAL A 20 2.14 -2.36 5.74
C VAL A 20 1.46 -3.59 5.13
N ALA A 21 0.89 -4.47 5.96
CA ALA A 21 0.19 -5.67 5.50
C ALA A 21 -0.92 -5.33 4.49
N CYS A 22 -1.02 -6.10 3.41
CA CYS A 22 -2.17 -6.07 2.53
C CYS A 22 -3.15 -7.13 3.01
N THR A 23 -4.38 -6.73 3.33
CA THR A 23 -5.43 -7.62 3.85
C THR A 23 -6.42 -8.04 2.78
N ALA A 24 -5.96 -8.16 1.54
CA ALA A 24 -6.81 -8.52 0.40
C ALA A 24 -8.12 -7.71 0.24
N CYS A 25 -8.26 -6.52 0.85
CA CYS A 25 -9.56 -5.86 1.04
C CYS A 25 -10.21 -5.29 -0.25
N GLU A 26 -9.60 -5.55 -1.41
CA GLU A 26 -10.06 -5.23 -2.77
C GLU A 26 -10.30 -3.75 -3.12
N ARG A 27 -10.28 -2.83 -2.15
CA ARG A 27 -10.58 -1.41 -2.38
C ARG A 27 -9.73 -0.80 -3.50
N CYS A 28 -8.43 -1.08 -3.49
CA CYS A 28 -7.52 -0.61 -4.54
C CYS A 28 -7.87 -1.17 -5.94
N ALA A 29 -8.33 -2.43 -6.01
CA ALA A 29 -8.79 -3.04 -7.25
C ALA A 29 -10.11 -2.45 -7.73
N THR A 30 -11.06 -2.20 -6.81
CA THR A 30 -12.34 -1.54 -7.12
C THR A 30 -12.16 -0.11 -7.63
N ASP A 31 -11.23 0.64 -7.03
CA ASP A 31 -10.99 2.04 -7.35
C ASP A 31 -10.13 2.21 -8.62
N SER A 32 -9.56 1.12 -9.16
CA SER A 32 -8.67 1.13 -10.32
C SER A 32 -9.37 0.67 -11.60
N PRO A 33 -8.90 1.08 -12.79
CA PRO A 33 -9.38 0.53 -14.05
C PRO A 33 -9.25 -0.99 -14.12
N GLU A 34 -10.16 -1.62 -14.88
CA GLU A 34 -10.30 -3.07 -14.93
C GLU A 34 -8.98 -3.80 -15.24
N GLY A 35 -8.64 -4.73 -14.35
CA GLY A 35 -7.46 -5.57 -14.46
C GLY A 35 -6.12 -4.82 -14.38
N LEU A 36 -6.08 -3.56 -13.92
CA LEU A 36 -4.84 -2.92 -13.50
C LEU A 36 -4.33 -3.52 -12.18
N ILE A 37 -5.25 -3.73 -11.23
CA ILE A 37 -4.96 -4.37 -9.95
C ILE A 37 -5.88 -5.58 -9.82
N THR A 38 -5.31 -6.71 -9.43
CA THR A 38 -6.05 -7.91 -9.04
C THR A 38 -5.63 -8.35 -7.65
N ILE A 39 -6.47 -9.12 -6.98
CA ILE A 39 -6.09 -9.79 -5.73
C ILE A 39 -5.69 -11.22 -6.05
N LYS A 40 -4.53 -11.66 -5.56
CA LYS A 40 -4.01 -13.01 -5.70
C LYS A 40 -3.22 -13.38 -4.46
N ASP A 41 -3.49 -14.56 -3.90
CA ASP A 41 -2.79 -15.09 -2.72
C ASP A 41 -2.78 -14.07 -1.56
N ASN A 42 -3.96 -13.50 -1.26
CA ASN A 42 -4.19 -12.43 -0.27
C ASN A 42 -3.44 -11.10 -0.51
N LEU A 43 -2.81 -10.93 -1.67
CA LEU A 43 -2.08 -9.72 -2.03
C LEU A 43 -2.69 -8.99 -3.21
N ALA A 44 -2.67 -7.66 -3.14
CA ALA A 44 -2.84 -6.83 -4.32
C ALA A 44 -1.64 -7.02 -5.26
N VAL A 45 -1.91 -7.29 -6.53
CA VAL A 45 -0.92 -7.45 -7.60
C VAL A 45 -1.24 -6.44 -8.70
N ILE A 46 -0.24 -5.65 -9.10
CA ILE A 46 -0.37 -4.64 -10.14
C ILE A 46 0.12 -5.20 -11.47
N ASP A 47 -0.68 -5.09 -12.52
CA ASP A 47 -0.24 -5.32 -13.90
C ASP A 47 0.48 -4.08 -14.43
N TYR A 48 1.80 -4.08 -14.32
CA TYR A 48 2.63 -2.96 -14.76
C TYR A 48 2.57 -2.67 -16.27
N ARG A 49 2.07 -3.61 -17.10
CA ARG A 49 1.84 -3.36 -18.53
C ARG A 49 0.73 -2.32 -18.74
N LYS A 50 -0.14 -2.13 -17.73
CA LYS A 50 -1.25 -1.16 -17.72
C LYS A 50 -0.91 0.12 -16.95
N ASN A 51 0.36 0.40 -16.65
CA ASN A 51 0.76 1.57 -15.88
C ASN A 51 0.24 2.92 -16.42
N ALA A 52 0.00 3.03 -17.73
CA ALA A 52 -0.63 4.21 -18.33
C ALA A 52 -2.04 4.50 -17.79
N LEU A 53 -2.72 3.50 -17.24
CA LEU A 53 -4.04 3.60 -16.59
C LEU A 53 -3.94 3.86 -15.09
N ALA A 54 -2.74 3.75 -14.51
CA ALA A 54 -2.55 3.92 -13.08
C ALA A 54 -2.71 5.37 -12.67
N SER A 55 -3.44 5.60 -11.59
CA SER A 55 -3.60 6.91 -10.98
C SER A 55 -3.53 6.80 -9.46
N ARG A 56 -3.34 7.94 -8.79
CA ARG A 56 -3.30 8.02 -7.33
C ARG A 56 -4.59 7.52 -6.67
N VAL A 57 -5.71 7.49 -7.38
CA VAL A 57 -7.00 7.00 -6.84
C VAL A 57 -6.88 5.59 -6.27
N GLY A 58 -6.08 4.71 -6.89
CA GLY A 58 -5.89 3.33 -6.43
C GLY A 58 -5.26 3.18 -5.03
N ILE A 59 -4.63 4.22 -4.48
CA ILE A 59 -4.03 4.18 -3.14
C ILE A 59 -4.93 4.77 -2.05
N GLU A 60 -5.93 5.58 -2.40
CA GLU A 60 -6.63 6.46 -1.45
C GLU A 60 -7.36 5.72 -0.32
N ARG A 61 -7.92 4.55 -0.63
CA ARG A 61 -8.76 3.77 0.29
C ARG A 61 -8.05 2.59 0.93
N CYS A 62 -6.73 2.47 0.78
CA CYS A 62 -5.96 1.43 1.45
C CYS A 62 -5.82 1.74 2.95
N PRO A 63 -6.40 0.93 3.86
CA PRO A 63 -6.41 1.23 5.30
C PRO A 63 -5.03 1.09 5.96
N THR A 64 -4.21 0.14 5.50
CA THR A 64 -2.87 -0.13 6.04
C THR A 64 -1.78 0.72 5.37
N GLY A 65 -2.09 1.32 4.21
CA GLY A 65 -1.09 1.99 3.38
C GLY A 65 -0.12 1.01 2.69
N ALA A 66 -0.55 -0.22 2.46
CA ALA A 66 0.21 -1.26 1.75
C ALA A 66 0.52 -0.90 0.29
N ILE A 67 -0.37 -0.17 -0.38
CA ILE A 67 -0.16 0.31 -1.75
C ILE A 67 0.21 1.80 -1.72
N VAL A 68 1.22 2.17 -2.51
CA VAL A 68 1.86 3.50 -2.45
C VAL A 68 2.14 4.05 -3.85
N TRP A 69 2.13 5.38 -3.95
CA TRP A 69 2.37 6.12 -5.17
C TRP A 69 3.75 6.79 -5.12
N ILE A 70 4.43 6.91 -6.26
CA ILE A 70 5.64 7.73 -6.40
C ILE A 70 5.26 8.96 -7.20
N ASN A 71 5.44 10.14 -6.63
CA ASN A 71 5.07 11.38 -7.30
C ASN A 71 6.18 11.84 -8.26
N GLN A 72 5.97 12.96 -8.95
CA GLN A 72 6.93 13.50 -9.92
C GLN A 72 8.26 13.98 -9.31
N LYS A 73 8.36 14.03 -7.98
CA LYS A 73 9.56 14.40 -7.24
C LYS A 73 10.27 13.17 -6.63
N ASP A 74 9.88 11.97 -7.06
CA ASP A 74 10.36 10.70 -6.50
C ASP A 74 10.01 10.49 -5.01
N GLU A 75 9.00 11.20 -4.50
CA GLU A 75 8.54 11.04 -3.13
C GLU A 75 7.44 9.98 -3.05
N ILE A 76 7.47 9.20 -1.96
CA ILE A 76 6.51 8.13 -1.70
C ILE A 76 5.29 8.70 -0.98
N GLU A 77 4.12 8.46 -1.55
CA GLU A 77 2.84 8.88 -1.00
C GLU A 77 1.99 7.66 -0.59
N LYS A 78 1.40 7.75 0.61
CA LYS A 78 0.32 6.88 1.08
C LYS A 78 -1.03 7.57 0.86
N GLY A 79 -2.08 6.78 0.65
CA GLY A 79 -3.42 7.30 0.41
C GLY A 79 -4.06 7.89 1.67
N ALA A 80 -5.13 8.67 1.50
CA ALA A 80 -5.78 9.39 2.61
C ALA A 80 -6.31 8.49 3.74
N LYS A 81 -6.68 7.24 3.46
CA LYS A 81 -7.15 6.28 4.47
C LYS A 81 -6.05 5.45 5.11
N ALA A 82 -4.79 5.63 4.73
CA ALA A 82 -3.70 4.90 5.33
C ALA A 82 -3.56 5.26 6.83
N LYS A 83 -3.24 4.25 7.64
CA LYS A 83 -2.95 4.40 9.08
C LYS A 83 -1.89 5.48 9.31
N SER A 84 -2.22 6.45 10.17
CA SER A 84 -1.30 7.51 10.57
C SER A 84 -0.12 6.95 11.36
N ILE A 85 1.08 7.47 11.11
CA ILE A 85 2.26 7.14 11.89
C ILE A 85 2.18 7.89 13.22
N ILE A 86 1.67 7.23 14.27
CA ILE A 86 1.62 7.78 15.61
C ILE A 86 2.95 7.49 16.31
N ARG A 87 3.89 8.43 16.23
CA ARG A 87 5.14 8.34 17.00
C ARG A 87 4.84 8.61 18.46
N LYS A 88 5.10 7.62 19.32
CA LYS A 88 4.97 7.78 20.78
C LYS A 88 6.11 8.59 21.38
N GLN A 89 7.27 8.60 20.74
CA GLN A 89 8.47 9.31 21.18
C GLN A 89 9.21 9.88 19.97
N ALA A 90 10.02 10.92 20.21
CA ALA A 90 10.86 11.51 19.19
C ALA A 90 11.85 10.49 18.63
N LEU A 91 12.23 10.65 17.36
CA LEU A 91 13.29 9.85 16.76
C LEU A 91 14.56 10.04 17.62
N PRO A 92 15.20 8.96 18.10
CA PRO A 92 16.40 9.10 18.92
C PRO A 92 17.45 9.89 18.13
N LEU A 93 17.92 10.99 18.72
CA LEU A 93 19.02 11.75 18.16
C LEU A 93 20.24 10.84 18.18
N ARG A 94 20.65 10.33 17.01
CA ARG A 94 21.96 9.70 16.86
C ARG A 94 22.99 10.77 17.23
N ARG A 95 23.65 10.61 18.37
CA ARG A 95 24.88 11.36 18.65
C ARG A 95 25.95 10.85 17.68
N ALA A 96 26.58 11.78 16.99
CA ALA A 96 27.73 11.54 16.13
C ALA A 96 28.88 10.89 16.91
#